data_AF-A0A2A8HBZ3-F1
#
_entry.id   AF-A0A2A8HBZ3-F1
#
_cell.length_a   1.000
_cell.length_b   1.000
_cell.length_c   1.000
_cell.angle_alpha   90.00
_cell.angle_beta   90.00
_cell.angle_gamma   90.00
#
_symmetry.space_group_name_H-M   'P 1'
#
loop_
_entity.id
_entity.type
_entity.pdbx_description
1 polymer ?
#
loop_
_entity_poly.entity_id
_entity_poly.type
_entity_poly.pdbx_seq_one_letter_code
_entity_poly.pdbx_strand_id
1 'polypeptide(L)'
;MTIKDLGTNMDRQWRNDLNDNFRELSRYTDTATSALNKANTADQKANSALQQSTSAEQNANSAKLLSQNAKQQSQAAETKADFTQSQLDKVTGASTIDPAVSQMKIDTAGVTHNSPDARLRSDYNKLNTGLHEKTELNDFTNRAPRQFFTPKISIEKIGNPFGLKTQIILGDSISHGANAVDITNASYVGILRKMLNYEYDTDNFGFVSCVDKFTTPGGDQFNTHAIISNTGWTYNGASTSIAINGADYRAITDGSEIVYELPTLTSNFAINYRRYNGGGVFEVYMNDVLVHTQDTNSGSTSDTFYNITNTLTMQDNGFGKTRIKIKKISGGEVSISGVYYFNNRSDFQLFNFSQSGRAIHHLTQGIIDVACRCNSLIFALGHNDMHLTGADKQKTIDNLNYLIQQANLRKTKLIILDFAWNRGNAGYEYVTQELQRVHKEVPNSIYINFAQNVLMTEETTTATSLIDDYAFLNDGSHPAPKGHKIIAETIAKALGLSASSKNMAERTDKIWKPFALLNGWENGSKNKQYISAWRENGNEIQIRLYVKKPTDDAQYALPICKLPQKANISYSERIGFWELPTGSSVPKPFWLLLVYGTNTDLKLIKNTIDNVPSQSIIAIQFSYIPI
;
A
#
# COMPACT_ATOMS: atom_id res chain seq x y z
N MET A 1 6.92 62.16 11.41
CA MET A 1 7.57 63.43 11.06
C MET A 1 7.65 63.45 9.54
N THR A 2 6.94 64.36 8.88
CA THR A 2 7.00 64.45 7.43
C THR A 2 8.14 65.40 7.05
N ILE A 3 8.80 65.19 5.90
CA ILE A 3 9.90 66.06 5.42
C ILE A 3 9.49 67.55 5.34
N LYS A 4 8.18 67.85 5.28
CA LYS A 4 7.65 69.22 5.38
C LYS A 4 7.93 69.90 6.73
N ASP A 5 8.15 69.14 7.79
CA ASP A 5 8.28 69.65 9.17
C ASP A 5 9.72 70.08 9.52
N LEU A 6 10.69 69.88 8.62
CA LEU A 6 12.13 70.08 8.88
C LEU A 6 12.71 71.38 8.29
N GLY A 7 11.87 72.26 7.74
CA GLY A 7 12.27 73.59 7.26
C GLY A 7 13.06 73.60 5.93
N THR A 8 13.09 74.75 5.26
CA THR A 8 13.64 74.92 3.90
C THR A 8 15.17 74.87 3.80
N ASN A 9 15.89 74.72 4.92
CA ASN A 9 17.34 74.86 4.99
C ASN A 9 18.12 73.54 4.88
N MET A 10 17.46 72.39 4.74
CA MET A 10 18.15 71.13 4.40
C MET A 10 18.38 71.02 2.90
N ASP A 11 19.65 70.87 2.52
CA ASP A 11 20.05 70.59 1.15
C ASP A 11 19.50 69.22 0.67
N ARG A 12 19.55 69.02 -0.65
CA ARG A 12 19.00 67.83 -1.30
C ARG A 12 19.71 66.55 -0.86
N GLN A 13 21.00 66.61 -0.54
CA GLN A 13 21.79 65.45 -0.15
C GLN A 13 21.34 64.94 1.21
N TRP A 14 21.18 65.85 2.18
CA TRP A 14 20.69 65.53 3.52
C TRP A 14 19.32 64.86 3.52
N ARG A 15 18.42 65.26 2.60
CA ARG A 15 17.08 64.63 2.47
C ARG A 15 17.16 63.21 1.91
N ASN A 16 18.10 62.95 0.99
CA ASN A 16 18.30 61.61 0.45
C ASN A 16 18.88 60.67 1.51
N ASP A 17 19.92 61.12 2.22
CA ASP A 17 20.57 60.33 3.28
C ASP A 17 19.57 60.00 4.41
N LEU A 18 18.71 60.95 4.80
CA LEU A 18 17.66 60.71 5.78
C LEU A 18 16.63 59.68 5.30
N ASN A 19 16.21 59.75 4.03
CA ASN A 19 15.26 58.79 3.44
C ASN A 19 15.86 57.39 3.33
N ASP A 20 17.15 57.28 2.99
CA ASP A 20 17.85 56.00 2.91
C ASP A 20 18.01 55.38 4.30
N ASN A 21 18.34 56.17 5.32
CA ASN A 21 18.34 55.71 6.71
C ASN A 21 16.96 55.20 7.17
N PHE A 22 15.87 55.90 6.81
CA PHE A 22 14.51 55.43 7.13
C PHE A 22 14.13 54.14 6.40
N ARG A 23 14.56 54.00 5.13
CA ARG A 23 14.36 52.75 4.37
C ARG A 23 15.14 51.60 4.98
N GLU A 24 16.35 51.83 5.44
CA GLU A 24 17.17 50.82 6.11
C GLU A 24 16.55 50.40 7.46
N LEU A 25 16.13 51.36 8.28
CA LEU A 25 15.39 51.13 9.54
C LEU A 25 14.09 50.33 9.31
N SER A 26 13.35 50.62 8.24
CA SER A 26 12.15 49.85 7.88
C SER A 26 12.49 48.39 7.57
N ARG A 27 13.58 48.13 6.83
CA ARG A 27 14.02 46.76 6.50
C ARG A 27 14.45 45.96 7.74
N TYR A 28 15.10 46.62 8.70
CA TYR A 28 15.43 45.97 9.98
C TYR A 28 14.18 45.61 10.78
N THR A 29 13.15 46.46 10.73
CA THR A 29 11.86 46.20 11.39
C THR A 29 11.16 44.99 10.77
N ASP A 30 11.09 44.91 9.44
CA ASP A 30 10.50 43.75 8.73
C ASP A 30 11.25 42.44 9.02
N THR A 31 12.58 42.51 9.07
CA THR A 31 13.44 41.36 9.39
C THR A 31 13.21 40.90 10.83
N ALA A 32 13.13 41.83 11.78
CA ALA A 32 12.86 41.52 13.19
C ALA A 32 11.46 40.92 13.38
N THR A 33 10.43 41.46 12.71
CA THR A 33 9.08 40.89 12.74
C THR A 33 9.04 39.49 12.13
N SER A 34 9.73 39.25 11.01
CA SER A 34 9.84 37.92 10.40
C SER A 34 10.52 36.91 11.33
N ALA A 35 11.61 37.33 11.99
CA ALA A 35 12.32 36.50 12.96
C ALA A 35 11.45 36.16 14.17
N LEU A 36 10.71 37.13 14.71
CA LEU A 36 9.77 36.93 15.82
C LEU A 36 8.66 35.94 15.45
N ASN A 37 8.09 36.06 14.24
CA ASN A 37 7.05 35.13 13.77
C ASN A 37 7.59 33.70 13.62
N LYS A 38 8.83 33.54 13.14
CA LYS A 38 9.50 32.23 13.05
C LYS A 38 9.76 31.64 14.44
N ALA A 39 10.19 32.46 15.41
CA ALA A 39 10.40 32.04 16.79
C ALA A 39 9.08 31.57 17.44
N ASN A 40 7.99 32.35 17.30
CA ASN A 40 6.66 31.97 17.81
C ASN A 40 6.15 30.67 17.18
N THR A 41 6.39 30.47 15.87
CA THR A 41 6.04 29.22 15.17
C THR A 41 6.85 28.03 15.69
N ALA A 42 8.13 28.24 16.00
CA ALA A 42 8.99 27.21 16.57
C ALA A 42 8.54 26.82 17.98
N ASP A 43 8.19 27.79 18.83
CA ASP A 43 7.65 27.54 20.18
C ASP A 43 6.33 26.77 20.13
N GLN A 44 5.43 27.11 19.22
CA GLN A 44 4.19 26.35 19.02
C GLN A 44 4.46 24.90 18.64
N LYS A 45 5.40 24.65 17.71
CA LYS A 45 5.78 23.29 17.32
C LYS A 45 6.44 22.53 18.46
N ALA A 46 7.28 23.18 19.26
CA ALA A 46 7.91 22.58 20.44
C ALA A 46 6.85 22.17 21.48
N ASN A 47 5.85 23.03 21.73
CA ASN A 47 4.76 22.72 22.64
C ASN A 47 3.88 21.57 22.15
N SER A 48 3.56 21.51 20.84
CA SER A 48 2.84 20.38 20.26
C SER A 48 3.64 19.07 20.34
N ALA A 49 4.95 19.12 20.11
CA ALA A 49 5.83 17.95 20.23
C ALA A 49 5.90 17.46 21.69
N LEU A 50 5.96 18.38 22.66
CA LEU A 50 5.93 18.04 24.09
C LEU A 50 4.62 17.36 24.47
N GLN A 51 3.46 17.88 24.01
CA GLN A 51 2.16 17.25 24.25
C GLN A 51 2.09 15.83 23.67
N GLN A 52 2.56 15.64 22.43
CA GLN A 52 2.63 14.31 21.80
C GLN A 52 3.54 13.35 22.58
N SER A 53 4.68 13.82 23.07
CA SER A 53 5.60 13.04 23.91
C SER A 53 4.93 12.60 25.21
N THR A 54 4.22 13.50 25.88
CA THR A 54 3.48 13.18 27.12
C THR A 54 2.38 12.14 26.86
N SER A 55 1.62 12.27 25.77
CA SER A 55 0.61 11.27 25.40
C SER A 55 1.24 9.90 25.06
N ALA A 56 2.39 9.88 24.39
CA ALA A 56 3.12 8.65 24.10
C ALA A 56 3.61 7.95 25.38
N GLU A 57 4.10 8.72 26.36
CA GLU A 57 4.50 8.20 27.67
C GLU A 57 3.30 7.61 28.44
N GLN A 58 2.16 8.30 28.43
CA GLN A 58 0.92 7.79 29.04
C GLN A 58 0.48 6.46 28.40
N ASN A 59 0.48 6.39 27.07
CA ASN A 59 0.13 5.16 26.34
C ASN A 59 1.10 4.01 26.66
N ALA A 60 2.40 4.29 26.75
CA ALA A 60 3.41 3.30 27.12
C ALA A 60 3.19 2.77 28.55
N ASN A 61 2.84 3.65 29.48
CA ASN A 61 2.52 3.25 30.86
C ASN A 61 1.24 2.40 30.94
N SER A 62 0.19 2.75 30.19
CA SER A 62 -1.02 1.93 30.06
C SER A 62 -0.73 0.55 29.47
N ALA A 63 0.08 0.47 28.42
CA ALA A 63 0.49 -0.80 27.81
C ALA A 63 1.29 -1.68 28.79
N LYS A 64 2.19 -1.08 29.57
CA LYS A 64 2.94 -1.78 30.62
C LYS A 64 2.01 -2.36 31.70
N LEU A 65 1.00 -1.59 32.13
CA LEU A 65 0.01 -2.06 33.10
C LEU A 65 -0.83 -3.22 32.56
N LEU A 66 -1.30 -3.12 31.31
CA LEU A 66 -2.02 -4.19 30.61
C LEU A 66 -1.19 -5.48 30.54
N SER A 67 0.10 -5.37 30.20
CA SER A 67 1.03 -6.51 30.16
C SER A 67 1.20 -7.16 31.53
N GLN A 68 1.29 -6.37 32.60
CA GLN A 68 1.36 -6.88 33.98
C GLN A 68 0.09 -7.63 34.39
N ASN A 69 -1.09 -7.10 34.04
CA ASN A 69 -2.37 -7.75 34.31
C ASN A 69 -2.50 -9.08 33.55
N ALA A 70 -2.10 -9.11 32.28
CA ALA A 70 -2.10 -10.33 31.47
C ALA A 70 -1.17 -11.41 32.07
N LYS A 71 0.02 -11.01 32.56
CA LYS A 71 0.94 -11.91 33.25
C LYS A 71 0.32 -12.51 34.52
N GLN A 72 -0.36 -11.71 35.33
CA GLN A 72 -1.05 -12.19 36.53
C GLN A 72 -2.19 -13.17 36.20
N GLN A 73 -2.98 -12.86 35.16
CA GLN A 73 -4.05 -13.77 34.70
C GLN A 73 -3.49 -15.10 34.20
N SER A 74 -2.37 -15.08 33.46
CA SER A 74 -1.67 -16.29 33.00
C SER A 74 -1.20 -17.16 34.18
N GLN A 75 -0.62 -16.55 35.21
CA GLN A 75 -0.17 -17.27 36.41
C GLN A 75 -1.33 -17.88 37.20
N ALA A 76 -2.47 -17.18 37.26
CA ALA A 76 -3.68 -17.71 37.88
C ALA A 76 -4.26 -18.90 37.09
N ALA A 77 -4.22 -18.83 35.75
CA ALA A 77 -4.65 -19.93 34.89
C ALA A 77 -3.75 -21.17 35.04
N GLU A 78 -2.42 -20.97 35.10
CA GLU A 78 -1.44 -22.04 35.35
C GLU A 78 -1.68 -22.72 36.69
N THR A 79 -1.86 -21.94 37.77
CA THR A 79 -2.20 -22.47 39.10
C THR A 79 -3.49 -23.29 39.09
N LYS A 80 -4.51 -22.83 38.34
CA LYS A 80 -5.78 -23.55 38.21
C LYS A 80 -5.63 -24.86 37.43
N ALA A 81 -4.82 -24.85 36.37
CA ALA A 81 -4.51 -26.05 35.59
C ALA A 81 -3.79 -27.11 36.44
N ASP A 82 -2.78 -26.69 37.22
CA ASP A 82 -2.06 -27.58 38.14
C ASP A 82 -2.98 -28.18 39.21
N PHE A 83 -3.88 -27.38 39.76
CA PHE A 83 -4.89 -27.86 40.71
C PHE A 83 -5.82 -28.90 40.07
N THR A 84 -6.34 -28.63 38.86
CA THR A 84 -7.19 -29.57 38.13
C THR A 84 -6.45 -30.87 37.83
N GLN A 85 -5.19 -30.80 37.42
CA GLN A 85 -4.36 -31.99 37.20
C GLN A 85 -4.19 -32.79 38.49
N SER A 86 -3.90 -32.14 39.62
CA SER A 86 -3.79 -32.82 40.93
C SER A 86 -5.08 -33.52 41.34
N GLN A 87 -6.25 -32.94 41.06
CA GLN A 87 -7.54 -33.60 41.31
C GLN A 87 -7.75 -34.80 40.39
N LEU A 88 -7.40 -34.67 39.10
CA LEU A 88 -7.49 -35.76 38.15
C LEU A 88 -6.59 -36.93 38.55
N ASP A 89 -5.36 -36.65 39.02
CA ASP A 89 -4.41 -37.65 39.49
C ASP A 89 -4.92 -38.38 40.74
N LYS A 90 -5.65 -37.70 41.64
CA LYS A 90 -6.32 -38.35 42.78
C LYS A 90 -7.44 -39.29 42.35
N VAL A 91 -8.24 -38.89 41.36
CA VAL A 91 -9.35 -39.71 40.84
C VAL A 91 -8.82 -40.92 40.07
N THR A 92 -7.76 -40.74 39.28
CA THR A 92 -7.20 -41.80 38.42
C THR A 92 -6.17 -42.68 39.13
N GLY A 93 -5.49 -42.15 40.15
CA GLY A 93 -4.48 -42.86 40.95
C GLY A 93 -5.04 -43.74 42.08
N ALA A 94 -6.29 -43.53 42.48
CA ALA A 94 -6.97 -44.30 43.53
C ALA A 94 -7.73 -45.54 43.03
N SER A 95 -7.68 -45.86 41.72
CA SER A 95 -8.34 -47.06 41.20
C SER A 95 -7.53 -48.31 41.56
N THR A 96 -7.80 -48.86 42.74
CA THR A 96 -7.56 -50.26 43.05
C THR A 96 -8.42 -51.13 42.12
N ILE A 97 -7.72 -51.85 41.23
CA ILE A 97 -8.11 -53.14 40.65
C ILE A 97 -9.32 -53.08 39.70
N ASP A 98 -9.15 -52.46 38.54
CA ASP A 98 -9.89 -52.83 37.33
C ASP A 98 -8.89 -53.24 36.23
N PRO A 99 -8.93 -54.50 35.73
CA PRO A 99 -8.11 -54.95 34.60
C PRO A 99 -8.18 -54.04 33.36
N ALA A 100 -9.28 -53.29 33.19
CA ALA A 100 -9.42 -52.31 32.13
C ALA A 100 -8.39 -51.16 32.23
N VAL A 101 -8.02 -50.74 33.45
CA VAL A 101 -7.05 -49.66 33.66
C VAL A 101 -5.63 -50.11 33.33
N SER A 102 -5.30 -51.40 33.55
CA SER A 102 -4.03 -51.98 33.14
C SER A 102 -3.90 -52.08 31.62
N GLN A 103 -4.99 -52.40 30.89
CA GLN A 103 -5.00 -52.34 29.43
C GLN A 103 -4.86 -50.91 28.90
N MET A 104 -5.41 -49.91 29.59
CA MET A 104 -5.27 -48.50 29.21
C MET A 104 -3.83 -47.95 29.34
N LYS A 105 -2.92 -48.69 29.99
CA LYS A 105 -1.50 -48.34 30.08
C LYS A 105 -0.70 -48.89 28.90
N ILE A 106 -1.24 -49.79 28.10
CA ILE A 106 -0.52 -50.41 26.98
C ILE A 106 -0.83 -49.60 25.71
N ASP A 107 0.20 -49.14 25.01
CA ASP A 107 0.05 -48.45 23.72
C ASP A 107 -0.17 -49.43 22.56
N THR A 108 -0.42 -48.89 21.37
CA THR A 108 -0.66 -49.69 20.15
C THR A 108 0.54 -50.53 19.71
N ALA A 109 1.74 -50.27 20.24
CA ALA A 109 2.95 -51.05 20.01
C ALA A 109 3.19 -52.10 21.12
N GLY A 110 2.27 -52.22 22.09
CA GLY A 110 2.40 -53.17 23.19
C GLY A 110 3.29 -52.68 24.34
N VAL A 111 3.69 -51.40 24.36
CA VAL A 111 4.53 -50.85 25.43
C VAL A 111 3.67 -50.40 26.59
N THR A 112 3.96 -50.92 27.79
CA THR A 112 3.26 -50.57 29.03
C THR A 112 3.83 -49.27 29.62
N HIS A 113 2.96 -48.32 29.91
CA HIS A 113 3.27 -47.02 30.50
C HIS A 113 2.90 -46.98 31.99
N ASN A 114 3.54 -46.10 32.76
CA ASN A 114 3.33 -46.04 34.22
C ASN A 114 1.88 -45.64 34.59
N SER A 115 1.20 -44.88 33.72
CA SER A 115 -0.20 -44.48 33.84
C SER A 115 -0.86 -44.38 32.45
N PRO A 116 -2.21 -44.43 32.36
CA PRO A 116 -2.92 -44.14 31.11
C PRO A 116 -2.60 -42.74 30.55
N ASP A 117 -2.35 -41.77 31.43
CA ASP A 117 -1.92 -40.42 31.03
C ASP A 117 -0.52 -40.43 30.38
N ALA A 118 0.43 -41.17 30.95
CA ALA A 118 1.76 -41.35 30.36
C ALA A 118 1.68 -42.01 28.97
N ARG A 119 0.76 -42.98 28.79
CA ARG A 119 0.44 -43.55 27.48
C ARG A 119 -0.10 -42.48 26.52
N LEU A 120 -1.12 -41.71 26.94
CA LEU A 120 -1.72 -40.66 26.13
C LEU A 120 -0.72 -39.57 25.74
N ARG A 121 0.19 -39.16 26.64
CA ARG A 121 1.27 -38.20 26.34
C ARG A 121 2.29 -38.79 25.38
N SER A 122 2.65 -40.07 25.53
CA SER A 122 3.54 -40.77 24.59
C SER A 122 2.92 -40.84 23.20
N ASP A 123 1.64 -41.23 23.10
CA ASP A 123 0.91 -41.28 21.83
C ASP A 123 0.72 -39.90 21.22
N TYR A 124 0.41 -38.90 22.05
CA TYR A 124 0.35 -37.49 21.65
C TYR A 124 1.70 -37.01 21.13
N ASN A 125 2.83 -37.33 21.79
CA ASN A 125 4.16 -36.92 21.34
C ASN A 125 4.61 -37.67 20.06
N LYS A 126 4.20 -38.93 19.86
CA LYS A 126 4.41 -39.66 18.60
C LYS A 126 3.58 -39.04 17.46
N LEU A 127 2.36 -38.62 17.73
CA LEU A 127 1.53 -37.84 16.80
C LEU A 127 2.14 -36.47 16.54
N ASN A 128 2.61 -35.77 17.57
CA ASN A 128 3.11 -34.41 17.50
C ASN A 128 4.50 -34.33 16.83
N THR A 129 5.34 -35.36 16.94
CA THR A 129 6.59 -35.48 16.16
C THR A 129 6.33 -35.81 14.69
N GLY A 130 5.23 -36.49 14.37
CA GLY A 130 4.75 -36.63 12.98
C GLY A 130 4.02 -35.38 12.44
N LEU A 131 3.51 -34.51 13.33
CA LEU A 131 2.79 -33.28 12.99
C LEU A 131 3.69 -32.04 12.97
N HIS A 132 4.80 -31.99 13.70
CA HIS A 132 5.71 -30.84 13.67
C HIS A 132 6.50 -30.69 12.35
N GLU A 133 6.48 -31.69 11.46
CA GLU A 133 6.88 -31.48 10.05
C GLU A 133 5.74 -30.92 9.16
N LYS A 134 4.52 -30.72 9.69
CA LYS A 134 3.34 -30.32 8.89
C LYS A 134 2.47 -29.19 9.44
N THR A 135 2.61 -28.77 10.70
CA THR A 135 1.70 -27.77 11.31
C THR A 135 2.43 -26.60 11.95
N GLU A 136 3.01 -25.74 11.14
CA GLU A 136 2.90 -24.28 11.29
C GLU A 136 2.66 -23.69 9.87
N LEU A 137 1.82 -22.65 9.75
CA LEU A 137 1.33 -22.00 8.51
C LEU A 137 0.22 -22.64 7.65
N ASN A 138 -0.03 -23.96 7.72
CA ASN A 138 -0.83 -24.62 6.66
C ASN A 138 -2.36 -24.64 6.85
N ASP A 139 -2.92 -24.51 8.06
CA ASP A 139 -4.34 -24.88 8.24
C ASP A 139 -5.36 -23.79 7.88
N PHE A 140 -4.96 -22.50 7.87
CA PHE A 140 -5.79 -21.41 7.34
C PHE A 140 -5.70 -21.25 5.82
N THR A 141 -4.64 -21.78 5.19
CA THR A 141 -4.35 -21.55 3.77
C THR A 141 -4.55 -22.79 2.89
N ASN A 142 -4.44 -24.01 3.43
CA ASN A 142 -4.60 -25.27 2.68
C ASN A 142 -5.99 -25.89 2.78
N ARG A 143 -6.88 -25.39 3.64
CA ARG A 143 -8.30 -25.72 3.53
C ARG A 143 -8.88 -24.87 2.42
N ALA A 144 -8.89 -25.43 1.21
CA ALA A 144 -9.58 -24.83 0.08
C ALA A 144 -10.97 -24.35 0.54
N PRO A 145 -11.38 -23.10 0.24
CA PRO A 145 -12.77 -22.69 0.45
C PRO A 145 -13.64 -23.76 -0.22
N ARG A 146 -14.60 -24.31 0.52
CA ARG A 146 -15.45 -25.46 0.13
C ARG A 146 -15.65 -25.49 -1.39
N GLN A 147 -14.92 -26.39 -2.06
CA GLN A 147 -14.89 -26.66 -3.50
C GLN A 147 -15.46 -25.57 -4.42
N PHE A 148 -14.66 -24.54 -4.71
CA PHE A 148 -14.71 -23.89 -6.01
C PHE A 148 -13.59 -24.45 -6.87
N PHE A 149 -13.81 -25.61 -7.50
CA PHE A 149 -13.01 -26.01 -8.67
C PHE A 149 -13.42 -25.10 -9.84
N THR A 150 -13.04 -23.83 -9.79
CA THR A 150 -13.15 -22.94 -10.94
C THR A 150 -12.00 -23.29 -11.88
N PRO A 151 -12.26 -23.63 -13.15
CA PRO A 151 -11.19 -23.74 -14.15
C PRO A 151 -10.37 -22.46 -14.16
N LYS A 152 -9.04 -22.58 -14.33
CA LYS A 152 -8.12 -21.45 -14.51
C LYS A 152 -8.75 -20.46 -15.50
N ILE A 153 -8.97 -19.23 -15.03
CA ILE A 153 -9.70 -18.23 -15.81
C ILE A 153 -8.77 -17.76 -16.93
N SER A 154 -9.02 -18.22 -18.16
CA SER A 154 -8.32 -17.69 -19.33
C SER A 154 -8.83 -16.27 -19.62
N ILE A 155 -8.09 -15.25 -19.17
CA ILE A 155 -8.35 -13.83 -19.47
C ILE A 155 -8.26 -13.56 -20.98
N GLU A 156 -7.56 -14.41 -21.74
CA GLU A 156 -7.31 -14.23 -23.17
C GLU A 156 -8.54 -14.38 -24.08
N LYS A 157 -9.63 -15.00 -23.60
CA LYS A 157 -10.83 -15.27 -24.42
C LYS A 157 -11.94 -14.21 -24.33
N ILE A 158 -11.79 -13.19 -23.48
CA ILE A 158 -12.80 -12.13 -23.35
C ILE A 158 -12.33 -10.93 -24.16
N GLY A 159 -12.81 -10.83 -25.41
CA GLY A 159 -12.50 -9.69 -26.28
C GLY A 159 -12.92 -8.38 -25.60
N ASN A 160 -11.95 -7.52 -25.33
CA ASN A 160 -12.18 -6.17 -24.83
C ASN A 160 -12.23 -5.20 -26.01
N PRO A 161 -13.30 -4.37 -26.19
CA PRO A 161 -13.35 -3.34 -27.24
C PRO A 161 -12.25 -2.27 -27.15
N PHE A 162 -11.47 -2.23 -26.05
CA PHE A 162 -10.31 -1.34 -25.88
C PHE A 162 -8.96 -2.01 -26.16
N GLY A 163 -8.94 -3.32 -26.47
CA GLY A 163 -7.71 -4.05 -26.80
C GLY A 163 -6.73 -4.28 -25.64
N LEU A 164 -7.09 -3.94 -24.40
CA LEU A 164 -6.23 -4.10 -23.21
C LEU A 164 -6.65 -5.34 -22.40
N LYS A 165 -5.65 -6.13 -21.97
CA LYS A 165 -5.84 -7.23 -20.99
C LYS A 165 -5.93 -6.61 -19.58
N THR A 166 -7.12 -6.22 -19.14
CA THR A 166 -7.30 -5.45 -17.89
C THR A 166 -8.19 -6.13 -16.89
N GLN A 167 -7.79 -6.05 -15.63
CA GLN A 167 -8.65 -6.28 -14.48
C GLN A 167 -8.83 -4.96 -13.72
N ILE A 168 -10.07 -4.63 -13.37
CA ILE A 168 -10.40 -3.43 -12.61
C ILE A 168 -10.83 -3.84 -11.20
N ILE A 169 -10.38 -3.10 -10.20
CA ILE A 169 -10.98 -3.06 -8.86
C ILE A 169 -11.75 -1.76 -8.74
N LEU A 170 -13.03 -1.86 -8.41
CA LEU A 170 -13.85 -0.73 -8.00
C LEU A 170 -14.19 -0.93 -6.53
N GLY A 171 -13.59 -0.11 -5.64
CA GLY A 171 -13.67 -0.35 -4.21
C GLY A 171 -13.66 0.90 -3.33
N ASP A 172 -13.62 0.67 -2.01
CA ASP A 172 -13.67 1.69 -0.96
C ASP A 172 -12.33 1.84 -0.21
N SER A 173 -12.34 2.23 1.07
CA SER A 173 -11.14 2.37 1.92
C SER A 173 -10.38 1.05 2.10
N ILE A 174 -11.07 -0.08 2.16
CA ILE A 174 -10.46 -1.41 2.31
C ILE A 174 -9.58 -1.68 1.10
N SER A 175 -10.13 -1.42 -0.08
CA SER A 175 -9.47 -1.60 -1.39
C SER A 175 -8.47 -0.50 -1.72
N HIS A 176 -8.62 0.69 -1.15
CA HIS A 176 -7.61 1.74 -1.21
C HIS A 176 -6.35 1.35 -0.40
N GLY A 177 -6.48 0.47 0.61
CA GLY A 177 -5.36 -0.02 1.42
C GLY A 177 -5.31 0.56 2.82
N ALA A 178 -6.44 0.97 3.40
CA ALA A 178 -6.50 1.44 4.78
C ALA A 178 -5.81 0.44 5.75
N ASN A 179 -5.02 0.98 6.68
CA ASN A 179 -4.23 0.23 7.67
C ASN A 179 -3.16 -0.72 7.10
N ALA A 180 -2.86 -0.67 5.79
CA ALA A 180 -1.68 -1.32 5.25
C ALA A 180 -0.46 -0.41 5.46
N VAL A 181 0.55 -0.89 6.19
CA VAL A 181 1.82 -0.17 6.50
C VAL A 181 2.47 0.47 5.26
N ASP A 182 2.30 -0.18 4.11
CA ASP A 182 2.66 0.34 2.79
C ASP A 182 1.54 -0.05 1.82
N ILE A 183 0.76 0.92 1.33
CA ILE A 183 -0.35 0.65 0.40
C ILE A 183 0.16 -0.06 -0.86
N THR A 184 1.35 0.29 -1.33
CA THR A 184 1.91 -0.21 -2.59
C THR A 184 2.26 -1.71 -2.51
N ASN A 185 2.80 -2.14 -1.37
CA ASN A 185 3.38 -3.48 -1.23
C ASN A 185 2.63 -4.41 -0.29
N ALA A 186 1.96 -3.87 0.73
CA ALA A 186 1.39 -4.62 1.84
C ALA A 186 -0.15 -4.60 1.86
N SER A 187 -0.80 -3.70 1.11
CA SER A 187 -2.25 -3.79 0.92
C SER A 187 -2.62 -5.07 0.16
N TYR A 188 -3.84 -5.57 0.35
CA TYR A 188 -4.28 -6.77 -0.36
C TYR A 188 -4.21 -6.58 -1.88
N VAL A 189 -4.44 -5.35 -2.37
CA VAL A 189 -4.34 -5.01 -3.79
C VAL A 189 -2.89 -5.06 -4.26
N GLY A 190 -1.96 -4.51 -3.46
CA GLY A 190 -0.53 -4.57 -3.74
C GLY A 190 0.00 -6.00 -3.82
N ILE A 191 -0.45 -6.87 -2.90
CA ILE A 191 -0.12 -8.30 -2.87
C ILE A 191 -0.73 -9.02 -4.09
N LEU A 192 -2.03 -8.83 -4.35
CA LEU A 192 -2.74 -9.46 -5.47
C LEU A 192 -2.14 -9.06 -6.82
N ARG A 193 -1.73 -7.80 -6.97
CA ARG A 193 -1.05 -7.35 -8.19
C ARG A 193 0.23 -8.13 -8.44
N LYS A 194 1.07 -8.36 -7.43
CA LYS A 194 2.31 -9.16 -7.58
C LYS A 194 1.99 -10.58 -8.05
N MET A 195 0.93 -11.19 -7.49
CA MET A 195 0.44 -12.51 -7.90
C MET A 195 0.00 -12.53 -9.36
N LEU A 196 -0.77 -11.51 -9.80
CA LEU A 196 -1.23 -11.39 -11.18
C LEU A 196 -0.07 -11.07 -12.15
N ASN A 197 0.88 -10.23 -11.73
CA ASN A 197 2.08 -9.93 -12.51
C ASN A 197 2.93 -11.19 -12.74
N TYR A 198 3.03 -12.05 -11.74
CA TYR A 198 3.66 -13.37 -11.91
C TYR A 198 2.87 -14.27 -12.87
N GLU A 199 1.55 -14.36 -12.71
CA GLU A 199 0.67 -15.20 -13.54
C GLU A 199 0.73 -14.82 -15.03
N TYR A 200 0.76 -13.53 -15.34
CA TYR A 200 0.73 -13.02 -16.72
C TYR A 200 2.10 -12.57 -17.25
N ASP A 201 3.18 -12.88 -16.52
CA ASP A 201 4.56 -12.48 -16.84
C ASP A 201 4.71 -11.01 -17.24
N THR A 202 4.13 -10.12 -16.42
CA THR A 202 4.16 -8.66 -16.61
C THR A 202 4.77 -7.98 -15.40
N ASP A 203 5.24 -6.75 -15.57
CA ASP A 203 5.76 -5.88 -14.52
C ASP A 203 5.09 -4.49 -14.55
N ASN A 204 3.84 -4.45 -15.02
CA ASN A 204 3.01 -3.25 -14.97
C ASN A 204 2.57 -2.93 -13.54
N PHE A 205 2.50 -1.63 -13.23
CA PHE A 205 2.07 -1.17 -11.91
C PHE A 205 0.56 -0.89 -11.87
N GLY A 206 0.02 -0.28 -12.93
CA GLY A 206 -1.41 0.02 -13.06
C GLY A 206 -1.75 1.46 -12.68
N PHE A 207 -2.99 1.68 -12.25
CA PHE A 207 -3.50 2.99 -11.86
C PHE A 207 -3.22 3.30 -10.39
N VAL A 208 -2.81 4.53 -10.10
CA VAL A 208 -2.70 5.11 -8.75
C VAL A 208 -3.61 6.33 -8.68
N SER A 209 -4.43 6.39 -7.63
CA SER A 209 -5.31 7.52 -7.33
C SER A 209 -4.53 8.83 -7.26
N CYS A 210 -5.14 9.98 -7.57
CA CYS A 210 -4.49 11.28 -7.43
C CYS A 210 -4.18 11.67 -5.98
N VAL A 211 -4.72 10.94 -5.01
CA VAL A 211 -4.49 11.12 -3.58
C VAL A 211 -3.17 10.46 -3.19
N ASP A 212 -2.29 11.18 -2.50
CA ASP A 212 -0.97 10.67 -2.10
C ASP A 212 -0.97 9.89 -0.79
N LYS A 213 -1.90 10.21 0.11
CA LYS A 213 -2.03 9.52 1.39
C LYS A 213 -3.45 9.44 1.89
N PHE A 214 -3.69 8.46 2.75
CA PHE A 214 -4.91 8.36 3.54
C PHE A 214 -4.55 8.28 5.02
N THR A 215 -5.19 9.12 5.83
CA THR A 215 -4.98 9.16 7.28
C THR A 215 -5.96 8.21 7.97
N THR A 216 -5.41 7.29 8.76
CA THR A 216 -6.16 6.37 9.62
C THR A 216 -5.86 6.67 11.10
N PRO A 217 -6.63 6.14 12.06
CA PRO A 217 -6.22 6.17 13.47
C PRO A 217 -4.84 5.55 13.71
N GLY A 218 -4.39 4.63 12.84
CA GLY A 218 -3.06 4.03 12.85
C GLY A 218 -1.96 4.85 12.16
N GLY A 219 -2.26 6.07 11.69
CA GLY A 219 -1.30 6.97 11.03
C GLY A 219 -1.56 7.18 9.53
N ASP A 220 -0.68 7.94 8.90
CA ASP A 220 -0.70 8.23 7.46
C ASP A 220 -0.19 7.02 6.66
N GLN A 221 -1.01 6.54 5.73
CA GLN A 221 -0.66 5.47 4.79
C GLN A 221 -0.44 6.09 3.41
N PHE A 222 0.74 5.88 2.82
CA PHE A 222 1.15 6.55 1.60
C PHE A 222 0.95 5.67 0.36
N ASN A 223 0.44 6.29 -0.70
CA ASN A 223 0.47 5.74 -2.05
C ASN A 223 1.89 5.81 -2.63
N THR A 224 2.06 5.22 -3.81
CA THR A 224 3.35 5.12 -4.50
C THR A 224 3.97 6.47 -4.86
N HIS A 225 3.14 7.48 -5.03
CA HIS A 225 3.57 8.85 -5.27
C HIS A 225 3.17 9.77 -4.10
N ALA A 226 3.99 10.76 -3.83
CA ALA A 226 3.75 11.79 -2.84
C ALA A 226 3.40 13.11 -3.52
N ILE A 227 2.43 13.87 -3.01
CA ILE A 227 2.19 15.24 -3.46
C ILE A 227 3.17 16.14 -2.70
N ILE A 228 4.14 16.72 -3.41
CA ILE A 228 5.14 17.62 -2.83
C ILE A 228 4.76 19.10 -2.98
N SER A 229 3.83 19.42 -3.88
CA SER A 229 3.23 20.74 -4.04
C SER A 229 1.82 20.60 -4.63
N ASN A 230 0.87 21.34 -4.08
CA ASN A 230 -0.47 21.50 -4.65
C ASN A 230 -0.88 22.98 -4.51
N THR A 231 -0.68 23.75 -5.56
CA THR A 231 -1.02 25.16 -5.62
C THR A 231 -2.21 25.36 -6.55
N GLY A 232 -3.34 25.78 -6.00
CA GLY A 232 -4.53 26.14 -6.78
C GLY A 232 -5.31 24.96 -7.38
N TRP A 233 -5.09 23.72 -6.89
CA TRP A 233 -6.00 22.61 -7.13
C TRP A 233 -6.84 22.26 -5.90
N THR A 234 -8.13 22.08 -6.12
CA THR A 234 -9.12 21.71 -5.10
C THR A 234 -9.41 20.23 -5.18
N TYR A 235 -9.34 19.54 -4.05
CA TYR A 235 -9.68 18.12 -3.94
C TYR A 235 -11.19 17.90 -3.85
N ASN A 236 -11.70 16.92 -4.59
CA ASN A 236 -13.05 16.37 -4.47
C ASN A 236 -12.98 14.89 -4.14
N GLY A 237 -13.77 14.45 -3.15
CA GLY A 237 -13.71 13.10 -2.59
C GLY A 237 -14.86 12.18 -2.98
N ALA A 238 -14.96 11.05 -2.27
CA ALA A 238 -15.76 9.86 -2.62
C ALA A 238 -17.24 10.08 -2.92
N SER A 239 -17.88 11.10 -2.34
CA SER A 239 -19.30 11.40 -2.50
C SER A 239 -19.59 12.52 -3.51
N THR A 240 -18.58 13.32 -3.87
CA THR A 240 -18.74 14.52 -4.73
C THR A 240 -18.02 14.41 -6.06
N SER A 241 -17.05 13.51 -6.16
CA SER A 241 -16.33 13.24 -7.38
C SER A 241 -17.11 12.31 -8.30
N ILE A 242 -17.10 12.66 -9.58
CA ILE A 242 -17.66 11.83 -10.66
C ILE A 242 -16.56 11.05 -11.40
N ALA A 243 -15.32 11.10 -10.91
CA ALA A 243 -14.21 10.34 -11.46
C ALA A 243 -14.39 8.83 -11.21
N ILE A 244 -13.77 8.00 -12.06
CA ILE A 244 -13.91 6.55 -11.95
C ILE A 244 -13.46 5.99 -10.61
N ASN A 245 -12.41 6.55 -10.00
CA ASN A 245 -11.93 6.21 -8.65
C ASN A 245 -12.70 6.93 -7.53
N GLY A 246 -13.57 7.89 -7.85
CA GLY A 246 -14.31 8.65 -6.86
C GLY A 246 -13.48 9.73 -6.17
N ALA A 247 -12.35 10.12 -6.75
CA ALA A 247 -11.56 11.26 -6.27
C ALA A 247 -10.90 11.99 -7.44
N ASP A 248 -10.91 13.31 -7.40
CA ASP A 248 -10.21 14.14 -8.38
C ASP A 248 -9.71 15.46 -7.78
N TYR A 249 -8.64 15.99 -8.36
CA TYR A 249 -8.19 17.36 -8.16
C TYR A 249 -8.66 18.23 -9.33
N ARG A 250 -9.20 19.41 -9.01
CA ARG A 250 -9.70 20.38 -9.99
C ARG A 250 -8.98 21.71 -9.92
N ALA A 251 -8.61 22.27 -11.07
CA ALA A 251 -8.02 23.59 -11.19
C ALA A 251 -8.85 24.48 -12.13
N ILE A 252 -9.15 25.69 -11.68
CA ILE A 252 -9.85 26.73 -12.47
C ILE A 252 -8.87 27.84 -12.89
N THR A 253 -7.93 28.20 -12.01
CA THR A 253 -6.99 29.30 -12.23
C THR A 253 -5.80 28.87 -13.09
N ASP A 254 -5.47 29.66 -14.11
CA ASP A 254 -4.25 29.45 -14.90
C ASP A 254 -3.01 29.62 -14.02
N GLY A 255 -2.01 28.75 -14.21
CA GLY A 255 -0.83 28.68 -13.37
C GLY A 255 -0.95 27.75 -12.17
N SER A 256 -2.14 27.24 -11.84
CA SER A 256 -2.29 26.19 -10.82
C SER A 256 -1.46 24.96 -11.16
N GLU A 257 -0.74 24.42 -10.19
CA GLU A 257 0.16 23.28 -10.37
C GLU A 257 0.03 22.24 -9.24
N ILE A 258 0.14 20.97 -9.61
CA ILE A 258 0.26 19.85 -8.68
C ILE A 258 1.48 19.03 -9.08
N VAL A 259 2.30 18.68 -8.09
CA VAL A 259 3.58 18.02 -8.30
C VAL A 259 3.65 16.74 -7.49
N TYR A 260 3.82 15.63 -8.22
CA TYR A 260 4.04 14.31 -7.68
C TYR A 260 5.53 13.97 -7.69
N GLU A 261 6.05 13.42 -6.59
CA GLU A 261 7.37 12.76 -6.53
C GLU A 261 7.17 11.27 -6.24
N LEU A 262 7.89 10.42 -6.97
CA LEU A 262 7.81 8.97 -6.80
C LEU A 262 9.12 8.29 -7.21
N PRO A 263 9.35 7.04 -6.77
CA PRO A 263 10.44 6.24 -7.32
C PRO A 263 10.21 5.96 -8.82
N THR A 264 11.27 5.91 -9.61
CA THR A 264 11.23 5.59 -11.06
C THR A 264 10.96 4.09 -11.30
N LEU A 265 9.73 3.65 -11.02
CA LEU A 265 9.34 2.23 -11.01
C LEU A 265 9.04 1.65 -12.40
N THR A 266 8.59 2.48 -13.33
CA THR A 266 8.09 2.06 -14.65
C THR A 266 8.73 2.88 -15.75
N SER A 267 8.61 2.40 -17.00
CA SER A 267 9.18 3.09 -18.17
C SER A 267 8.26 4.17 -18.71
N ASN A 268 6.95 4.08 -18.43
CA ASN A 268 5.94 4.95 -19.01
C ASN A 268 4.85 5.32 -18.01
N PHE A 269 4.19 6.43 -18.27
CA PHE A 269 3.01 6.86 -17.52
C PHE A 269 1.97 7.56 -18.41
N ALA A 270 0.76 7.74 -17.87
CA ALA A 270 -0.29 8.56 -18.48
C ALA A 270 -1.17 9.19 -17.40
N ILE A 271 -1.70 10.38 -17.65
CA ILE A 271 -2.55 11.10 -16.70
C ILE A 271 -4.01 10.74 -16.95
N ASN A 272 -4.76 10.37 -15.91
CA ASN A 272 -6.21 10.22 -15.98
C ASN A 272 -6.88 11.58 -15.79
N TYR A 273 -7.74 11.96 -16.73
CA TYR A 273 -8.41 13.25 -16.70
C TYR A 273 -9.86 13.15 -17.18
N ARG A 274 -10.66 14.15 -16.80
CA ARG A 274 -12.03 14.33 -17.29
C ARG A 274 -12.02 15.18 -18.55
N ARG A 275 -12.82 14.82 -19.55
CA ARG A 275 -13.02 15.62 -20.76
C ARG A 275 -14.49 16.02 -20.88
N TYR A 276 -14.76 17.31 -21.06
CA TYR A 276 -16.12 17.87 -21.04
C TYR A 276 -16.21 19.17 -21.85
N ASN A 277 -17.43 19.64 -22.12
CA ASN A 277 -17.63 20.83 -22.94
C ASN A 277 -17.10 22.08 -22.24
N GLY A 278 -16.22 22.83 -22.91
CA GLY A 278 -15.58 24.00 -22.30
C GLY A 278 -14.47 23.65 -21.30
N GLY A 279 -13.92 22.43 -21.36
CA GLY A 279 -12.74 22.04 -20.56
C GLY A 279 -11.52 22.94 -20.81
N GLY A 280 -10.58 22.91 -19.87
CA GLY A 280 -9.31 23.65 -19.96
C GLY A 280 -8.17 22.88 -20.60
N VAL A 281 -7.00 23.51 -20.63
CA VAL A 281 -5.74 22.94 -21.10
C VAL A 281 -4.77 22.80 -19.91
N PHE A 282 -4.07 21.67 -19.86
CA PHE A 282 -2.97 21.46 -18.92
C PHE A 282 -1.71 20.95 -19.62
N GLU A 283 -0.56 21.26 -19.03
CA GLU A 283 0.74 20.74 -19.40
C GLU A 283 1.23 19.72 -18.38
N VAL A 284 2.00 18.75 -18.87
CA VAL A 284 2.68 17.73 -18.06
C VAL A 284 4.17 17.91 -18.22
N TYR A 285 4.87 18.03 -17.10
CA TYR A 285 6.31 18.19 -17.01
C TYR A 285 6.92 16.96 -16.33
N MET A 286 7.99 16.43 -16.91
CA MET A 286 8.83 15.40 -16.33
C MET A 286 10.15 16.00 -15.87
N ASN A 287 10.42 15.96 -14.56
CA ASN A 287 11.61 16.58 -13.97
C ASN A 287 11.80 18.04 -14.46
N ASP A 288 10.71 18.82 -14.41
CA ASP A 288 10.62 20.22 -14.85
C ASP A 288 10.78 20.47 -16.36
N VAL A 289 10.89 19.42 -17.19
CA VAL A 289 10.87 19.52 -18.65
C VAL A 289 9.47 19.24 -19.17
N LEU A 290 8.92 20.14 -19.99
CA LEU A 290 7.61 19.95 -20.63
C LEU A 290 7.65 18.71 -21.56
N VAL A 291 6.74 17.77 -21.35
CA VAL A 291 6.65 16.54 -22.16
C VAL A 291 5.31 16.37 -22.88
N HIS A 292 4.25 17.04 -22.44
CA HIS A 292 2.93 16.93 -23.07
C HIS A 292 2.05 18.14 -22.76
N THR A 293 1.16 18.48 -23.71
CA THR A 293 0.09 19.46 -23.53
C THR A 293 -1.23 18.78 -23.89
N GLN A 294 -2.23 18.88 -23.00
CA GLN A 294 -3.52 18.21 -23.13
C GLN A 294 -4.67 19.21 -23.06
N ASP A 295 -5.47 19.23 -24.12
CA ASP A 295 -6.78 19.91 -24.14
C ASP A 295 -7.86 18.96 -23.61
N THR A 296 -8.64 19.43 -22.64
CA THR A 296 -9.74 18.67 -22.01
C THR A 296 -11.13 19.05 -22.54
N ASN A 297 -11.21 19.91 -23.55
CA ASN A 297 -12.46 20.23 -24.22
C ASN A 297 -12.95 19.03 -25.07
N SER A 298 -14.16 18.55 -24.80
CA SER A 298 -14.80 17.49 -25.59
C SER A 298 -15.41 18.01 -26.89
N GLY A 299 -15.82 19.29 -26.95
CA GLY A 299 -16.70 19.81 -27.99
C GLY A 299 -18.09 19.16 -28.01
N SER A 300 -18.41 18.30 -27.05
CA SER A 300 -19.66 17.56 -26.92
C SER A 300 -20.32 17.85 -25.57
N THR A 301 -21.64 17.91 -25.52
CA THR A 301 -22.41 18.06 -24.27
C THR A 301 -22.29 16.86 -23.33
N SER A 302 -21.75 15.73 -23.80
CA SER A 302 -21.51 14.54 -22.98
C SER A 302 -20.13 14.59 -22.31
N ASP A 303 -20.12 14.56 -20.99
CA ASP A 303 -18.91 14.40 -20.21
C ASP A 303 -18.37 12.97 -20.30
N THR A 304 -17.05 12.86 -20.45
CA THR A 304 -16.36 11.57 -20.37
C THR A 304 -15.51 11.54 -19.11
N PHE A 305 -15.86 10.62 -18.22
CA PHE A 305 -15.31 10.51 -16.86
C PHE A 305 -14.03 9.65 -16.81
N TYR A 306 -13.55 9.21 -17.97
CA TYR A 306 -12.39 8.35 -18.12
C TYR A 306 -11.66 8.68 -19.41
N ASN A 307 -10.61 9.49 -19.31
CA ASN A 307 -9.68 9.73 -20.41
C ASN A 307 -8.26 9.58 -19.90
N ILE A 308 -7.35 9.23 -20.81
CA ILE A 308 -5.93 9.13 -20.52
C ILE A 308 -5.16 9.89 -21.59
N THR A 309 -4.09 10.55 -21.18
CA THR A 309 -3.18 11.18 -22.14
C THR A 309 -2.54 10.12 -23.04
N ASN A 310 -1.81 10.57 -24.06
CA ASN A 310 -0.86 9.71 -24.75
C ASN A 310 0.13 9.10 -23.75
N THR A 311 0.72 7.96 -24.14
CA THR A 311 1.78 7.32 -23.35
C THR A 311 2.99 8.26 -23.30
N LEU A 312 3.40 8.62 -22.09
CA LEU A 312 4.55 9.50 -21.83
C LEU A 312 5.69 8.67 -21.25
N THR A 313 6.92 8.98 -21.65
CA THR A 313 8.12 8.29 -21.14
C THR A 313 8.48 8.80 -19.75
N MET A 314 8.66 7.88 -18.80
CA MET A 314 9.15 8.19 -17.47
C MET A 314 10.68 8.29 -17.50
N GLN A 315 11.22 9.37 -16.90
CA GLN A 315 12.66 9.57 -16.79
C GLN A 315 13.08 9.75 -15.33
N ASP A 316 14.17 9.11 -14.96
CA ASP A 316 14.82 9.30 -13.66
C ASP A 316 15.44 10.69 -13.57
N ASN A 317 15.40 11.30 -12.39
CA ASN A 317 16.05 12.57 -12.11
C ASN A 317 17.55 12.43 -11.81
N GLY A 318 18.09 11.20 -11.87
CA GLY A 318 19.46 10.86 -11.51
C GLY A 318 19.58 10.15 -10.17
N PHE A 319 18.55 10.16 -9.33
CA PHE A 319 18.62 9.68 -7.94
C PHE A 319 17.67 8.52 -7.64
N GLY A 320 17.16 7.83 -8.66
CA GLY A 320 16.18 6.74 -8.49
C GLY A 320 14.74 7.24 -8.29
N LYS A 321 14.51 8.53 -8.52
CA LYS A 321 13.22 9.20 -8.37
C LYS A 321 12.85 9.95 -9.64
N THR A 322 11.58 10.30 -9.75
CA THR A 322 11.07 11.16 -10.82
C THR A 322 10.04 12.14 -10.27
N ARG A 323 9.85 13.25 -10.98
CA ARG A 323 8.83 14.26 -10.66
C ARG A 323 7.89 14.46 -11.83
N ILE A 324 6.59 14.37 -11.55
CA ILE A 324 5.52 14.65 -12.50
C ILE A 324 4.82 15.92 -12.04
N LYS A 325 4.94 17.00 -12.80
CA LYS A 325 4.21 18.24 -12.55
C LYS A 325 3.11 18.40 -13.58
N ILE A 326 1.90 18.72 -13.12
CA ILE A 326 0.74 18.99 -13.97
C ILE A 326 0.33 20.43 -13.71
N LYS A 327 0.30 21.24 -14.76
CA LYS A 327 0.06 22.69 -14.67
C LYS A 327 -1.10 23.09 -15.57
N LYS A 328 -2.12 23.74 -15.02
CA LYS A 328 -3.17 24.38 -15.82
C LYS A 328 -2.60 25.62 -16.50
N ILE A 329 -2.90 25.81 -17.78
CA ILE A 329 -2.34 26.93 -18.57
C ILE A 329 -3.38 27.83 -19.23
N SER A 330 -4.55 27.31 -19.62
CA SER A 330 -5.60 28.12 -20.23
C SER A 330 -6.95 27.43 -20.23
N GLY A 331 -8.01 28.13 -20.65
CA GLY A 331 -9.35 27.59 -20.85
C GLY A 331 -10.15 27.37 -19.57
N GLY A 332 -11.16 26.49 -19.63
CA GLY A 332 -12.03 26.16 -18.50
C GLY A 332 -11.34 25.29 -17.43
N GLU A 333 -12.12 24.65 -16.56
CA GLU A 333 -11.56 23.82 -15.47
C GLU A 333 -10.79 22.60 -16.03
N VAL A 334 -9.78 22.14 -15.29
CA VAL A 334 -9.09 20.87 -15.53
C VAL A 334 -9.33 19.97 -14.32
N SER A 335 -9.65 18.70 -14.56
CA SER A 335 -9.84 17.68 -13.51
C SER A 335 -8.96 16.46 -13.80
N ILE A 336 -8.16 16.06 -12.82
CA ILE A 336 -7.33 14.86 -12.85
C ILE A 336 -7.67 13.93 -11.69
N SER A 337 -7.68 12.63 -11.94
CA SER A 337 -8.12 11.61 -10.98
C SER A 337 -7.03 10.61 -10.59
N GLY A 338 -5.92 10.59 -11.33
CA GLY A 338 -4.78 9.74 -11.00
C GLY A 338 -3.81 9.57 -12.15
N VAL A 339 -2.87 8.65 -11.97
CA VAL A 339 -1.78 8.38 -12.91
C VAL A 339 -1.68 6.87 -13.17
N TYR A 340 -1.55 6.50 -14.43
CA TYR A 340 -1.22 5.14 -14.85
C TYR A 340 0.30 5.00 -14.94
N TYR A 341 0.83 3.91 -14.40
CA TYR A 341 2.24 3.56 -14.45
C TYR A 341 2.40 2.16 -15.06
N PHE A 342 3.17 2.06 -16.14
CA PHE A 342 3.30 0.79 -16.88
C PHE A 342 4.62 0.71 -17.63
N ASN A 343 5.10 -0.51 -17.85
CA ASN A 343 6.26 -0.75 -18.72
C ASN A 343 5.79 -1.00 -20.15
N ASN A 344 4.74 -1.80 -20.33
CA ASN A 344 4.14 -2.08 -21.63
C ASN A 344 2.62 -2.01 -21.56
N ARG A 345 2.03 -1.11 -22.34
CA ARG A 345 0.59 -0.85 -22.31
C ARG A 345 -0.25 -2.03 -22.82
N SER A 346 0.33 -2.89 -23.67
CA SER A 346 -0.37 -4.03 -24.26
C SER A 346 -0.45 -5.24 -23.32
N ASP A 347 0.39 -5.28 -22.28
CA ASP A 347 0.43 -6.37 -21.32
C ASP A 347 -0.67 -6.24 -20.27
N PHE A 348 -0.83 -7.30 -19.46
CA PHE A 348 -1.84 -7.32 -18.40
C PHE A 348 -1.64 -6.16 -17.41
N GLN A 349 -2.77 -5.58 -16.96
CA GLN A 349 -2.78 -4.49 -15.97
C GLN A 349 -3.93 -4.65 -14.97
N LEU A 350 -3.62 -4.41 -13.69
CA LEU A 350 -4.60 -4.26 -12.62
C LEU A 350 -4.79 -2.77 -12.32
N PHE A 351 -6.02 -2.26 -12.42
CA PHE A 351 -6.36 -0.88 -12.08
C PHE A 351 -7.17 -0.83 -10.79
N ASN A 352 -6.68 -0.09 -9.79
CA ASN A 352 -7.35 0.05 -8.50
C ASN A 352 -8.08 1.39 -8.41
N PHE A 353 -9.36 1.43 -8.82
CA PHE A 353 -10.21 2.62 -8.74
C PHE A 353 -10.94 2.69 -7.39
N SER A 354 -10.19 2.57 -6.31
CA SER A 354 -10.73 2.58 -4.95
C SER A 354 -10.52 3.92 -4.26
N GLN A 355 -11.49 4.30 -3.42
CA GLN A 355 -11.40 5.53 -2.64
C GLN A 355 -12.08 5.39 -1.28
N SER A 356 -11.45 5.93 -0.24
CA SER A 356 -11.96 5.86 1.13
C SER A 356 -13.33 6.53 1.26
N GLY A 357 -14.26 5.85 1.93
CA GLY A 357 -15.65 6.30 2.11
C GLY A 357 -16.54 6.11 0.88
N ARG A 358 -16.06 5.48 -0.18
CA ARG A 358 -16.88 5.22 -1.37
C ARG A 358 -17.89 4.11 -1.11
N ALA A 359 -19.08 4.29 -1.66
CA ALA A 359 -20.23 3.44 -1.49
C ALA A 359 -20.89 3.17 -2.85
N ILE A 360 -21.71 2.14 -2.94
CA ILE A 360 -22.42 1.74 -4.16
C ILE A 360 -23.36 2.87 -4.62
N HIS A 361 -24.10 3.51 -3.71
CA HIS A 361 -25.00 4.62 -4.06
C HIS A 361 -24.28 5.88 -4.58
N HIS A 362 -22.96 6.02 -4.38
CA HIS A 362 -22.18 7.11 -4.96
C HIS A 362 -21.88 6.88 -6.46
N LEU A 363 -22.02 5.65 -6.95
CA LEU A 363 -21.74 5.35 -8.36
C LEU A 363 -22.77 6.01 -9.28
N THR A 364 -22.29 6.46 -10.43
CA THR A 364 -23.14 6.82 -11.57
C THR A 364 -23.15 5.67 -12.57
N GLN A 365 -24.18 5.61 -13.41
CA GLN A 365 -24.23 4.65 -14.52
C GLN A 365 -22.99 4.75 -15.42
N GLY A 366 -22.50 5.96 -15.69
CA GLY A 366 -21.26 6.16 -16.46
C GLY A 366 -20.02 5.53 -15.82
N ILE A 367 -19.90 5.55 -14.49
CA ILE A 367 -18.79 4.89 -13.78
C ILE A 367 -18.92 3.36 -13.92
N ILE A 368 -20.11 2.82 -13.71
CA ILE A 368 -20.37 1.37 -13.85
C ILE A 368 -20.09 0.91 -15.28
N ASP A 369 -20.50 1.70 -16.27
CA ASP A 369 -20.21 1.44 -17.68
C ASP A 369 -18.72 1.34 -17.94
N VAL A 370 -17.91 2.25 -17.40
CA VAL A 370 -16.46 2.19 -17.59
C VAL A 370 -15.84 1.04 -16.80
N ALA A 371 -16.28 0.78 -15.57
CA ALA A 371 -15.77 -0.32 -14.76
C ALA A 371 -16.02 -1.69 -15.42
N CYS A 372 -17.13 -1.86 -16.16
CA CYS A 372 -17.41 -3.08 -16.92
C CYS A 372 -16.63 -3.19 -18.24
N ARG A 373 -15.82 -2.19 -18.64
CA ARG A 373 -14.98 -2.24 -19.86
C ARG A 373 -13.62 -2.91 -19.60
N CYS A 374 -13.66 -4.09 -19.02
CA CYS A 374 -12.48 -4.88 -18.67
C CYS A 374 -12.77 -6.38 -18.86
N ASN A 375 -11.72 -7.22 -18.79
CA ASN A 375 -11.88 -8.67 -18.84
C ASN A 375 -12.57 -9.18 -17.56
N SER A 376 -12.19 -8.61 -16.42
CA SER A 376 -12.83 -8.91 -15.15
C SER A 376 -12.85 -7.69 -14.21
N LEU A 377 -13.95 -7.56 -13.48
CA LEU A 377 -14.19 -6.51 -12.50
C LEU A 377 -14.26 -7.15 -11.12
N ILE A 378 -13.31 -6.78 -10.26
CA ILE A 378 -13.37 -7.00 -8.83
C ILE A 378 -14.23 -5.87 -8.25
N PHE A 379 -15.46 -6.21 -7.88
CA PHE A 379 -16.40 -5.28 -7.27
C PHE A 379 -16.29 -5.41 -5.74
N ALA A 380 -15.75 -4.37 -5.11
CA ALA A 380 -15.34 -4.38 -3.70
C ALA A 380 -15.94 -3.18 -2.95
N LEU A 381 -17.26 -2.99 -3.12
CA LEU A 381 -18.08 -1.97 -2.49
C LEU A 381 -19.24 -2.62 -1.73
N GLY A 382 -19.82 -1.89 -0.78
CA GLY A 382 -20.97 -2.32 0.02
C GLY A 382 -20.80 -2.09 1.52
N HIS A 383 -19.55 -2.04 2.01
CA HIS A 383 -19.27 -1.79 3.43
C HIS A 383 -19.88 -0.46 3.91
N ASN A 384 -19.65 0.61 3.15
CA ASN A 384 -20.19 1.94 3.48
C ASN A 384 -21.71 2.08 3.22
N ASP A 385 -22.33 1.11 2.54
CA ASP A 385 -23.77 1.13 2.25
C ASP A 385 -24.59 0.51 3.39
N MET A 386 -23.97 -0.27 4.30
CA MET A 386 -24.68 -0.98 5.37
C MET A 386 -25.49 -0.09 6.33
N HIS A 387 -25.26 1.22 6.35
CA HIS A 387 -25.98 2.17 7.22
C HIS A 387 -27.10 2.94 6.51
N LEU A 388 -27.27 2.73 5.20
CA LEU A 388 -28.18 3.53 4.38
C LEU A 388 -29.64 3.14 4.58
N THR A 389 -30.51 4.15 4.47
CA THR A 389 -31.96 4.00 4.51
C THR A 389 -32.59 4.85 3.41
N GLY A 390 -33.89 4.66 3.15
CA GLY A 390 -34.65 5.51 2.21
C GLY A 390 -34.07 5.54 0.79
N ALA A 391 -33.95 6.75 0.23
CA ALA A 391 -33.57 6.97 -1.16
C ALA A 391 -32.15 6.47 -1.50
N ASP A 392 -31.20 6.60 -0.58
CA ASP A 392 -29.82 6.14 -0.83
C ASP A 392 -29.73 4.62 -0.88
N LYS A 393 -30.49 3.92 -0.02
CA LYS A 393 -30.64 2.46 -0.12
C LYS A 393 -31.23 2.04 -1.46
N GLN A 394 -32.26 2.73 -1.94
CA GLN A 394 -32.84 2.44 -3.25
C GLN A 394 -31.83 2.68 -4.38
N LYS A 395 -31.04 3.76 -4.30
CA LYS A 395 -29.98 4.05 -5.28
C LYS A 395 -28.89 2.97 -5.31
N THR A 396 -28.56 2.36 -4.17
CA THR A 396 -27.69 1.18 -4.13
C THR A 396 -28.27 0.02 -4.95
N ILE A 397 -29.55 -0.30 -4.77
CA ILE A 397 -30.23 -1.36 -5.52
C ILE A 397 -30.24 -1.05 -7.03
N ASP A 398 -30.59 0.18 -7.40
CA ASP A 398 -30.63 0.62 -8.80
C ASP A 398 -29.26 0.51 -9.48
N ASN A 399 -28.20 0.90 -8.77
CA ASN A 399 -26.82 0.78 -9.26
C ASN A 399 -26.39 -0.68 -9.40
N LEU A 400 -26.78 -1.58 -8.50
CA LEU A 400 -26.51 -3.02 -8.64
C LEU A 400 -27.28 -3.64 -9.81
N ASN A 401 -28.52 -3.22 -10.05
CA ASN A 401 -29.28 -3.63 -11.23
C ASN A 401 -28.58 -3.21 -12.52
N TYR A 402 -28.08 -1.97 -12.57
CA TYR A 402 -27.31 -1.50 -13.71
C TYR A 402 -25.98 -2.26 -13.86
N LEU A 403 -25.28 -2.60 -12.78
CA LEU A 403 -24.08 -3.43 -12.81
C LEU A 403 -24.36 -4.80 -13.43
N ILE A 404 -25.44 -5.48 -13.02
CA ILE A 404 -25.87 -6.76 -13.59
C ILE A 404 -26.09 -6.62 -15.10
N GLN A 405 -26.84 -5.60 -15.52
CA GLN A 405 -27.10 -5.32 -16.93
C GLN A 405 -25.79 -5.14 -17.71
N GLN A 406 -24.89 -4.30 -17.21
CA GLN A 406 -23.65 -3.96 -17.92
C GLN A 406 -22.64 -5.11 -17.95
N ALA A 407 -22.53 -5.88 -16.88
CA ALA A 407 -21.68 -7.07 -16.85
C ALA A 407 -22.18 -8.14 -17.84
N ASN A 408 -23.50 -8.38 -17.88
CA ASN A 408 -24.11 -9.33 -18.81
C ASN A 408 -24.01 -8.90 -20.27
N LEU A 409 -24.15 -7.59 -20.54
CA LEU A 409 -24.00 -7.01 -21.88
C LEU A 409 -22.57 -7.15 -22.39
N ARG A 410 -21.57 -6.79 -21.56
CA ARG A 410 -20.15 -6.77 -21.96
C ARG A 410 -19.43 -8.10 -21.74
N LYS A 411 -20.10 -9.09 -21.16
CA LYS A 411 -19.51 -10.37 -20.73
C LYS A 411 -18.34 -10.16 -19.76
N THR A 412 -18.41 -9.11 -18.94
CA THR A 412 -17.44 -8.83 -17.90
C THR A 412 -17.56 -9.89 -16.81
N LYS A 413 -16.47 -10.57 -16.49
CA LYS A 413 -16.48 -11.48 -15.35
C LYS A 413 -16.44 -10.70 -14.04
N LEU A 414 -17.43 -10.88 -13.18
CA LEU A 414 -17.46 -10.24 -11.86
C LEU A 414 -16.78 -11.11 -10.80
N ILE A 415 -16.00 -10.48 -9.93
CA ILE A 415 -15.50 -11.03 -8.66
C ILE A 415 -16.01 -10.10 -7.57
N ILE A 416 -17.02 -10.54 -6.83
CA ILE A 416 -17.73 -9.74 -5.85
C ILE A 416 -17.11 -10.02 -4.49
N LEU A 417 -16.51 -8.99 -3.90
CA LEU A 417 -15.93 -9.05 -2.56
C LEU A 417 -16.93 -8.47 -1.58
N ASP A 418 -17.48 -9.33 -0.73
CA ASP A 418 -18.40 -8.90 0.30
C ASP A 418 -17.64 -8.65 1.61
N PHE A 419 -17.38 -7.36 1.82
CA PHE A 419 -16.74 -6.83 3.02
C PHE A 419 -17.75 -6.36 4.08
N ALA A 420 -19.05 -6.60 3.90
CA ALA A 420 -20.01 -6.43 4.98
C ALA A 420 -19.76 -7.55 6.00
N TRP A 421 -18.78 -7.39 6.90
CA TRP A 421 -18.37 -8.43 7.86
C TRP A 421 -18.82 -8.21 9.30
N ASN A 422 -19.40 -7.05 9.59
CA ASN A 422 -19.97 -6.76 10.90
C ASN A 422 -21.47 -7.09 10.91
N ARG A 423 -21.82 -8.32 11.33
CA ARG A 423 -23.22 -8.80 11.40
C ARG A 423 -24.09 -8.01 12.37
N GLY A 424 -23.50 -7.28 13.32
CA GLY A 424 -24.23 -6.41 14.24
C GLY A 424 -24.82 -5.15 13.57
N ASN A 425 -24.50 -4.90 12.31
CA ASN A 425 -25.01 -3.75 11.57
C ASN A 425 -26.38 -4.05 10.95
N ALA A 426 -27.37 -3.20 11.18
CA ALA A 426 -28.75 -3.40 10.69
C ALA A 426 -28.84 -3.57 9.17
N GLY A 427 -27.92 -2.99 8.40
CA GLY A 427 -27.89 -3.19 6.95
C GLY A 427 -26.90 -4.22 6.42
N TYR A 428 -26.24 -4.99 7.28
CA TYR A 428 -25.44 -6.15 6.86
C TYR A 428 -26.26 -7.09 5.97
N GLU A 429 -27.46 -7.46 6.41
CA GLU A 429 -28.28 -8.47 5.72
C GLU A 429 -28.67 -7.99 4.32
N TYR A 430 -29.10 -6.74 4.20
CA TYR A 430 -29.55 -6.22 2.91
C TYR A 430 -28.38 -6.12 1.91
N VAL A 431 -27.22 -5.59 2.31
CA VAL A 431 -26.06 -5.46 1.40
C VAL A 431 -25.61 -6.85 0.95
N THR A 432 -25.46 -7.77 1.89
CA THR A 432 -25.06 -9.15 1.64
C THR A 432 -26.03 -9.82 0.65
N GLN A 433 -27.34 -9.70 0.87
CA GLN A 433 -28.38 -10.28 0.01
C GLN A 433 -28.34 -9.71 -1.41
N GLU A 434 -28.18 -8.39 -1.55
CA GLU A 434 -28.10 -7.76 -2.87
C GLU A 434 -26.81 -8.12 -3.61
N LEU A 435 -25.66 -8.23 -2.93
CA LEU A 435 -24.41 -8.71 -3.56
C LEU A 435 -24.51 -10.19 -3.98
N GLN A 436 -25.16 -11.03 -3.18
CA GLN A 436 -25.47 -12.42 -3.54
C GLN A 436 -26.43 -12.50 -4.74
N ARG A 437 -27.38 -11.57 -4.83
CA ARG A 437 -28.28 -11.47 -5.97
C ARG A 437 -27.53 -11.13 -7.26
N VAL A 438 -26.61 -10.16 -7.22
CA VAL A 438 -25.71 -9.87 -8.37
C VAL A 438 -24.95 -11.12 -8.80
N HIS A 439 -24.40 -11.88 -7.85
CA HIS A 439 -23.71 -13.14 -8.17
C HIS A 439 -24.62 -14.14 -8.90
N LYS A 440 -25.86 -14.32 -8.43
CA LYS A 440 -26.83 -15.23 -9.04
C LYS A 440 -27.25 -14.80 -10.45
N GLU A 441 -27.36 -13.48 -10.69
CA GLU A 441 -27.84 -12.92 -11.96
C GLU A 441 -26.74 -12.69 -13.00
N VAL A 442 -25.45 -12.76 -12.62
CA VAL A 442 -24.31 -12.62 -13.53
C VAL A 442 -23.58 -13.97 -13.69
N PRO A 443 -23.71 -14.64 -14.86
CA PRO A 443 -23.10 -15.95 -15.10
C PRO A 443 -21.59 -15.95 -14.91
N ASN A 444 -21.06 -17.04 -14.35
CA ASN A 444 -19.62 -17.26 -14.11
C ASN A 444 -18.96 -16.21 -13.20
N SER A 445 -19.74 -15.40 -12.48
CA SER A 445 -19.22 -14.52 -11.44
C SER A 445 -18.72 -15.33 -10.24
N ILE A 446 -17.82 -14.74 -9.46
CA ILE A 446 -17.30 -15.29 -8.21
C ILE A 446 -17.80 -14.40 -7.07
N TYR A 447 -18.31 -15.00 -6.00
CA TYR A 447 -18.70 -14.28 -4.79
C TYR A 447 -17.89 -14.78 -3.61
N ILE A 448 -17.27 -13.84 -2.89
CA ILE A 448 -16.43 -14.12 -1.73
C ILE A 448 -17.01 -13.37 -0.53
N ASN A 449 -17.63 -14.11 0.37
CA ASN A 449 -18.10 -13.58 1.66
C ASN A 449 -16.99 -13.69 2.70
N PHE A 450 -16.32 -12.59 3.02
CA PHE A 450 -15.22 -12.63 4.00
C PHE A 450 -15.71 -12.87 5.42
N ALA A 451 -16.92 -12.41 5.77
CA ALA A 451 -17.53 -12.68 7.06
C ALA A 451 -17.69 -14.19 7.31
N GLN A 452 -18.08 -14.95 6.29
CA GLN A 452 -18.26 -16.41 6.40
C GLN A 452 -16.95 -17.17 6.18
N ASN A 453 -16.12 -16.71 5.23
CA ASN A 453 -14.91 -17.42 4.80
C ASN A 453 -13.73 -17.27 5.78
N VAL A 454 -13.58 -16.12 6.44
CA VAL A 454 -12.48 -15.88 7.40
C VAL A 454 -12.76 -16.56 8.74
N LEU A 455 -14.03 -16.65 9.11
CA LEU A 455 -14.45 -16.97 10.47
C LEU A 455 -14.78 -18.45 10.69
N MET A 456 -15.07 -19.21 9.61
CA MET A 456 -15.32 -20.67 9.65
C MET A 456 -16.33 -21.14 10.74
N THR A 457 -17.15 -20.24 11.30
CA THR A 457 -18.18 -20.55 12.30
C THR A 457 -19.53 -19.97 11.90
N GLU A 458 -20.61 -20.58 12.38
CA GLU A 458 -21.98 -20.08 12.19
C GLU A 458 -22.32 -18.90 13.12
N GLU A 459 -21.46 -18.63 14.12
CA GLU A 459 -21.68 -17.64 15.16
C GLU A 459 -21.67 -16.19 14.63
N THR A 460 -22.43 -15.33 15.30
CA THR A 460 -22.48 -13.89 15.02
C THR A 460 -21.15 -13.25 15.37
N THR A 461 -20.36 -12.92 14.36
CA THR A 461 -19.09 -12.22 14.57
C THR A 461 -19.30 -10.73 14.74
N THR A 462 -18.75 -10.21 15.84
CA THR A 462 -18.71 -8.78 16.13
C THR A 462 -17.41 -8.19 15.57
N ALA A 463 -17.37 -6.87 15.42
CA ALA A 463 -16.11 -6.18 15.11
C ALA A 463 -15.01 -6.52 16.14
N THR A 464 -15.37 -6.69 17.41
CA THR A 464 -14.44 -7.01 18.50
C THR A 464 -13.73 -8.34 18.27
N SER A 465 -14.44 -9.42 17.93
CA SER A 465 -13.78 -10.72 17.72
C SER A 465 -12.83 -10.70 16.52
N LEU A 466 -13.21 -10.01 15.44
CA LEU A 466 -12.36 -9.83 14.26
C LEU A 466 -11.05 -9.06 14.53
N ILE A 467 -11.05 -8.20 15.56
CA ILE A 467 -9.87 -7.46 16.02
C ILE A 467 -9.08 -8.32 17.02
N ASP A 468 -9.71 -8.70 18.12
CA ASP A 468 -9.03 -9.24 19.31
C ASP A 468 -8.65 -10.72 19.13
N ASP A 469 -9.54 -11.53 18.57
CA ASP A 469 -9.34 -12.99 18.48
C ASP A 469 -8.60 -13.39 17.19
N TYR A 470 -8.94 -12.72 16.08
CA TYR A 470 -8.43 -13.10 14.75
C TYR A 470 -7.29 -12.21 14.25
N ALA A 471 -7.11 -11.01 14.81
CA ALA A 471 -6.22 -9.97 14.28
C ALA A 471 -6.43 -9.74 12.77
N PHE A 472 -7.68 -9.91 12.31
CA PHE A 472 -8.04 -9.76 10.91
C PHE A 472 -8.26 -8.28 10.60
N LEU A 473 -8.94 -7.57 11.50
CA LEU A 473 -9.13 -6.13 11.40
C LEU A 473 -8.23 -5.39 12.40
N ASN A 474 -7.85 -4.16 12.05
CA ASN A 474 -7.16 -3.24 12.94
C ASN A 474 -8.14 -2.29 13.65
N ASP A 475 -9.30 -2.05 13.04
CA ASP A 475 -10.43 -1.34 13.62
C ASP A 475 -11.73 -2.06 13.23
N GLY A 476 -12.91 -1.55 13.60
CA GLY A 476 -14.17 -2.25 13.28
C GLY A 476 -14.55 -2.30 11.79
N SER A 477 -13.67 -1.85 10.88
CA SER A 477 -13.95 -1.68 9.45
C SER A 477 -12.80 -2.02 8.52
N HIS A 478 -11.54 -1.95 8.93
CA HIS A 478 -10.39 -2.01 8.02
C HIS A 478 -9.42 -3.13 8.39
N PRO A 479 -8.87 -3.88 7.41
CA PRO A 479 -7.97 -4.99 7.67
C PRO A 479 -6.69 -4.57 8.38
N ALA A 480 -6.24 -5.39 9.32
CA ALA A 480 -4.86 -5.37 9.80
C ALA A 480 -3.91 -5.95 8.73
N PRO A 481 -2.57 -5.86 8.89
CA PRO A 481 -1.63 -6.47 7.95
C PRO A 481 -1.90 -7.95 7.67
N LYS A 482 -2.33 -8.72 8.68
CA LYS A 482 -2.76 -10.12 8.51
C LYS A 482 -4.05 -10.24 7.70
N GLY A 483 -5.00 -9.34 7.88
CA GLY A 483 -6.23 -9.31 7.09
C GLY A 483 -5.99 -9.01 5.62
N HIS A 484 -5.12 -8.03 5.30
CA HIS A 484 -4.71 -7.74 3.92
C HIS A 484 -4.12 -8.98 3.22
N LYS A 485 -3.27 -9.73 3.92
CA LYS A 485 -2.75 -11.02 3.43
C LYS A 485 -3.88 -12.01 3.15
N ILE A 486 -4.76 -12.25 4.11
CA ILE A 486 -5.86 -13.24 3.97
C ILE A 486 -6.77 -12.89 2.80
N ILE A 487 -7.12 -11.60 2.64
CA ILE A 487 -7.96 -11.13 1.53
C ILE A 487 -7.29 -11.42 0.19
N ALA A 488 -6.03 -11.03 0.00
CA ALA A 488 -5.31 -11.24 -1.25
C ALA A 488 -5.20 -12.72 -1.61
N GLU A 489 -4.82 -13.57 -0.65
CA GLU A 489 -4.67 -15.02 -0.86
C GLU A 489 -6.01 -15.69 -1.18
N THR A 490 -7.10 -15.25 -0.56
CA THR A 490 -8.45 -15.76 -0.83
C THR A 490 -8.87 -15.45 -2.26
N ILE A 491 -8.65 -14.21 -2.71
CA ILE A 491 -8.96 -13.78 -4.08
C ILE A 491 -8.11 -14.58 -5.08
N ALA A 492 -6.80 -14.68 -4.85
CA ALA A 492 -5.88 -15.38 -5.74
C ALA A 492 -6.25 -16.87 -5.91
N LYS A 493 -6.65 -17.54 -4.82
CA LYS A 493 -7.14 -18.92 -4.87
C LYS A 493 -8.47 -19.03 -5.62
N ALA A 494 -9.40 -18.13 -5.39
CA ALA A 494 -10.69 -18.12 -6.11
C ALA A 494 -10.51 -17.89 -7.62
N LEU A 495 -9.50 -17.12 -8.01
CA LEU A 495 -9.11 -16.91 -9.41
C LEU A 495 -8.32 -18.07 -10.02
N GLY A 496 -7.80 -18.99 -9.19
CA GLY A 496 -6.95 -20.10 -9.62
C GLY A 496 -5.55 -19.69 -10.08
N LEU A 497 -4.96 -18.65 -9.45
CA LEU A 497 -3.61 -18.19 -9.77
C LEU A 497 -2.56 -19.19 -9.28
N SER A 498 -1.46 -19.36 -10.02
CA SER A 498 -0.33 -20.19 -9.59
C SER A 498 0.44 -19.56 -8.42
N ALA A 499 0.50 -18.23 -8.39
CA ALA A 499 0.99 -17.48 -7.23
C ALA A 499 -0.20 -17.11 -6.32
N SER A 500 -0.41 -17.89 -5.27
CA SER A 500 -1.60 -17.75 -4.40
C SER A 500 -1.28 -17.49 -2.92
N SER A 501 -0.02 -17.17 -2.58
CA SER A 501 0.41 -16.77 -1.23
C SER A 501 1.19 -15.45 -1.25
N LYS A 502 1.08 -14.65 -0.18
CA LYS A 502 1.85 -13.39 -0.05
C LYS A 502 3.35 -13.66 -0.14
N ASN A 503 3.83 -14.70 0.53
CA ASN A 503 5.25 -15.07 0.51
C ASN A 503 5.74 -15.38 -0.90
N MET A 504 4.95 -16.08 -1.71
CA MET A 504 5.30 -16.33 -3.11
C MET A 504 5.27 -15.02 -3.92
N ALA A 505 4.27 -14.18 -3.71
CA ALA A 505 4.13 -12.89 -4.39
C ALA A 505 5.30 -11.94 -4.11
N GLU A 506 5.79 -11.90 -2.87
CA GLU A 506 6.97 -11.10 -2.49
C GLU A 506 8.23 -11.60 -3.17
N ARG A 507 8.46 -12.92 -3.16
CA ARG A 507 9.62 -13.55 -3.82
C ARG A 507 9.60 -13.46 -5.34
N THR A 508 8.45 -13.18 -5.94
CA THR A 508 8.29 -13.18 -7.40
C THR A 508 7.95 -11.79 -7.96
N ASP A 509 8.18 -10.74 -7.18
CA ASP A 509 7.92 -9.36 -7.57
C ASP A 509 8.76 -8.97 -8.81
N LYS A 510 8.07 -8.86 -9.96
CA LYS A 510 8.72 -8.58 -11.25
C LYS A 510 9.22 -7.14 -11.36
N ILE A 511 8.73 -6.22 -10.51
CA ILE A 511 9.02 -4.79 -10.59
C ILE A 511 10.41 -4.49 -10.01
N TRP A 512 11.26 -3.86 -10.83
CA TRP A 512 12.53 -3.31 -10.38
C TRP A 512 12.31 -2.04 -9.55
N LYS A 513 12.76 -2.07 -8.29
CA LYS A 513 12.70 -0.97 -7.33
C LYS A 513 14.00 -0.16 -7.42
N PRO A 514 13.95 1.12 -7.82
CA PRO A 514 15.16 1.93 -7.93
C PRO A 514 15.76 2.18 -6.55
N PHE A 515 17.08 2.33 -6.50
CA PHE A 515 17.75 2.77 -5.29
C PHE A 515 17.65 4.28 -5.14
N ALA A 516 17.38 4.75 -3.92
CA ALA A 516 17.63 6.14 -3.56
C ALA A 516 19.14 6.34 -3.40
N LEU A 517 19.77 6.98 -4.38
CA LEU A 517 21.22 7.24 -4.35
C LEU A 517 21.52 8.43 -3.42
N LEU A 518 22.57 8.29 -2.61
CA LEU A 518 22.99 9.27 -1.60
C LEU A 518 24.42 9.76 -1.86
N ASN A 519 24.85 10.80 -1.13
CA ASN A 519 26.24 11.25 -1.05
C ASN A 519 26.88 11.64 -2.40
N GLY A 520 26.11 12.27 -3.28
CA GLY A 520 26.61 12.75 -4.57
C GLY A 520 26.86 11.62 -5.59
N TRP A 521 26.25 10.45 -5.41
CA TRP A 521 26.14 9.47 -6.48
C TRP A 521 24.86 9.70 -7.30
N GLU A 522 24.99 9.54 -8.61
CA GLU A 522 23.88 9.63 -9.55
C GLU A 522 23.83 8.38 -10.41
N ASN A 523 22.66 8.08 -10.98
CA ASN A 523 22.53 7.07 -12.01
C ASN A 523 23.30 7.51 -13.27
N GLY A 524 24.02 6.57 -13.89
CA GLY A 524 24.72 6.79 -15.15
C GLY A 524 23.79 7.06 -16.33
N SER A 525 22.51 6.71 -16.20
CA SER A 525 21.45 6.93 -17.18
C SER A 525 20.19 7.46 -16.50
N LYS A 526 19.35 8.18 -17.25
CA LYS A 526 17.99 8.57 -16.83
C LYS A 526 16.91 7.58 -17.28
N ASN A 527 17.26 6.61 -18.11
CA ASN A 527 16.33 5.60 -18.60
C ASN A 527 16.15 4.51 -17.53
N LYS A 528 14.89 4.22 -17.16
CA LYS A 528 14.51 3.22 -16.14
C LYS A 528 15.17 1.85 -16.35
N GLN A 529 15.49 1.43 -17.57
CA GLN A 529 16.15 0.13 -17.80
C GLN A 529 17.62 0.11 -17.35
N TYR A 530 18.24 1.28 -17.26
CA TYR A 530 19.67 1.48 -17.00
C TYR A 530 19.93 2.32 -15.74
N ILE A 531 18.96 2.38 -14.82
CA ILE A 531 19.18 2.93 -13.48
C ILE A 531 19.49 1.81 -12.49
N SER A 532 20.20 2.19 -11.42
CA SER A 532 20.49 1.33 -10.29
C SER A 532 19.19 0.92 -9.59
N ALA A 533 18.97 -0.38 -9.47
CA ALA A 533 17.72 -0.93 -8.95
C ALA A 533 17.91 -2.36 -8.41
N TRP A 534 16.91 -2.84 -7.68
CA TRP A 534 16.84 -4.21 -7.19
C TRP A 534 15.46 -4.83 -7.36
N ARG A 535 15.38 -6.15 -7.26
CA ARG A 535 14.12 -6.90 -7.10
C ARG A 535 14.38 -8.24 -6.41
N GLU A 536 13.32 -8.83 -5.87
CA GLU A 536 13.33 -10.23 -5.44
C GLU A 536 12.98 -11.12 -6.63
N ASN A 537 13.67 -12.26 -6.76
CA ASN A 537 13.37 -13.25 -7.79
C ASN A 537 13.65 -14.67 -7.28
N GLY A 538 12.60 -15.35 -6.84
CA GLY A 538 12.67 -16.64 -6.19
C GLY A 538 13.39 -16.54 -4.85
N ASN A 539 14.52 -17.24 -4.72
CA ASN A 539 15.37 -17.20 -3.53
C ASN A 539 16.60 -16.30 -3.72
N GLU A 540 16.57 -15.41 -4.71
CA GLU A 540 17.65 -14.48 -5.00
C GLU A 540 17.17 -13.03 -4.93
N ILE A 541 18.03 -12.13 -4.50
CA ILE A 541 17.89 -10.70 -4.73
C ILE A 541 18.74 -10.35 -5.95
N GLN A 542 18.09 -9.78 -6.97
CA GLN A 542 18.78 -9.30 -8.15
C GLN A 542 19.04 -7.81 -8.00
N ILE A 543 20.28 -7.41 -8.24
CA ILE A 543 20.74 -6.02 -8.12
C ILE A 543 21.38 -5.64 -9.45
N ARG A 544 21.05 -4.46 -9.97
CA ARG A 544 21.80 -3.83 -11.06
C ARG A 544 22.26 -2.47 -10.60
N LEU A 545 23.50 -2.11 -10.92
CA LEU A 545 24.07 -0.81 -10.56
C LEU A 545 24.56 -0.12 -11.83
N TYR A 546 24.21 1.14 -11.96
CA TYR A 546 24.65 2.01 -13.04
C TYR A 546 24.82 3.38 -12.42
N VAL A 547 26.00 3.66 -11.86
CA VAL A 547 26.25 4.87 -11.09
C VAL A 547 27.44 5.65 -11.63
N LYS A 548 27.46 6.95 -11.36
CA LYS A 548 28.58 7.85 -11.59
C LYS A 548 28.62 8.92 -10.50
N LYS A 549 29.76 9.59 -10.36
CA LYS A 549 29.82 10.87 -9.64
C LYS A 549 29.57 12.02 -10.61
N PRO A 550 28.95 13.14 -10.18
CA PRO A 550 28.69 14.30 -11.02
C PRO A 550 29.93 14.86 -11.72
N THR A 551 31.09 14.72 -11.09
CA THR A 551 32.39 15.22 -11.56
C THR A 551 33.18 14.21 -12.39
N ASP A 552 32.71 12.96 -12.48
CA ASP A 552 33.45 11.88 -13.13
C ASP A 552 32.78 11.55 -14.48
N ASP A 553 33.55 11.58 -15.56
CA ASP A 553 33.09 11.06 -16.86
C ASP A 553 33.00 9.53 -16.86
N ALA A 554 33.64 8.87 -15.89
CA ALA A 554 33.62 7.42 -15.73
C ALA A 554 32.29 6.94 -15.14
N GLN A 555 31.63 6.03 -15.85
CA GLN A 555 30.46 5.30 -15.38
C GLN A 555 30.85 3.94 -14.82
N TYR A 556 30.24 3.57 -13.70
CA TYR A 556 30.41 2.26 -13.06
C TYR A 556 29.13 1.45 -13.27
N ALA A 557 29.26 0.29 -13.92
CA ALA A 557 28.13 -0.56 -14.27
C ALA A 557 28.33 -1.99 -13.74
N LEU A 558 27.26 -2.54 -13.16
CA LEU A 558 27.12 -3.93 -12.76
C LEU A 558 25.83 -4.48 -13.39
N PRO A 559 25.91 -5.24 -14.50
CA PRO A 559 24.77 -5.49 -15.36
C PRO A 559 23.61 -6.28 -14.73
N ILE A 560 23.87 -7.28 -13.86
CA ILE A 560 22.97 -7.84 -12.83
C ILE A 560 23.84 -8.73 -11.93
N CYS A 561 23.78 -8.53 -10.62
CA CYS A 561 24.32 -9.42 -9.59
C CYS A 561 23.18 -10.16 -8.89
N LYS A 562 23.41 -11.42 -8.53
CA LYS A 562 22.46 -12.29 -7.84
C LYS A 562 23.00 -12.61 -6.45
N LEU A 563 22.25 -12.25 -5.42
CA LEU A 563 22.58 -12.56 -4.04
C LEU A 563 21.59 -13.59 -3.49
N PRO A 564 22.04 -14.66 -2.81
CA PRO A 564 21.13 -15.60 -2.18
C PRO A 564 20.35 -14.92 -1.06
N GLN A 565 19.03 -15.09 -1.07
CA GLN A 565 18.14 -14.68 0.03
C GLN A 565 18.29 -15.71 1.16
N LYS A 566 19.36 -15.63 1.96
CA LYS A 566 19.46 -16.46 3.17
C LYS A 566 18.35 -16.06 4.14
N ALA A 567 17.55 -17.04 4.56
CA ALA A 567 16.37 -16.86 5.41
C ALA A 567 16.67 -16.31 6.83
N ASN A 568 17.94 -16.11 7.19
CA ASN A 568 18.38 -15.61 8.49
C ASN A 568 19.68 -14.82 8.33
N ILE A 569 19.61 -13.59 7.82
CA ILE A 569 20.70 -12.62 8.03
C ILE A 569 20.53 -12.10 9.46
N SER A 570 21.42 -12.53 10.35
CA SER A 570 21.44 -12.06 11.74
C SER A 570 21.63 -10.54 11.79
N TYR A 571 21.18 -9.85 12.85
CA TYR A 571 21.32 -8.40 13.01
C TYR A 571 22.78 -7.89 12.82
N SER A 572 23.76 -8.76 13.07
CA SER A 572 25.20 -8.51 12.88
C SER A 572 25.72 -8.64 11.44
N GLU A 573 24.94 -9.17 10.51
CA GLU A 573 25.32 -9.39 9.10
C GLU A 573 24.68 -8.37 8.13
N ARG A 574 24.04 -7.33 8.65
CA ARG A 574 23.29 -6.29 7.89
C ARG A 574 24.17 -5.31 7.09
N ILE A 575 25.48 -5.56 7.07
CA ILE A 575 26.52 -4.78 6.41
C ILE A 575 27.37 -5.79 5.64
N GLY A 576 27.05 -5.99 4.36
CA GLY A 576 27.87 -6.82 3.46
C GLY A 576 28.82 -5.94 2.66
N PHE A 577 30.12 -6.22 2.75
CA PHE A 577 31.13 -5.67 1.85
C PHE A 577 31.34 -6.66 0.71
N TRP A 578 30.93 -6.29 -0.50
CA TRP A 578 31.16 -7.11 -1.69
C TRP A 578 32.17 -6.42 -2.59
N GLU A 579 33.31 -7.09 -2.79
CA GLU A 579 34.26 -6.73 -3.84
C GLU A 579 33.67 -7.17 -5.17
N LEU A 580 33.35 -6.20 -6.03
CA LEU A 580 32.76 -6.48 -7.32
C LEU A 580 33.86 -6.66 -8.38
N PRO A 581 33.71 -7.61 -9.32
CA PRO A 581 34.68 -7.82 -10.38
C PRO A 581 34.87 -6.55 -11.21
N THR A 582 36.11 -6.08 -11.32
CA THR A 582 36.45 -4.99 -12.23
C THR A 582 36.45 -5.52 -13.66
N GLY A 583 35.61 -4.94 -14.52
CA GLY A 583 35.80 -5.06 -15.96
C GLY A 583 37.14 -4.41 -16.37
N SER A 584 37.63 -4.72 -17.57
CA SER A 584 38.93 -4.27 -18.11
C SER A 584 39.16 -2.75 -18.18
N SER A 585 38.18 -1.93 -17.77
CA SER A 585 38.22 -0.47 -17.76
C SER A 585 38.11 0.17 -16.37
N VAL A 586 38.06 -0.59 -15.27
CA VAL A 586 37.93 -0.04 -13.90
C VAL A 586 39.21 -0.30 -13.09
N PRO A 587 40.02 0.72 -12.74
CA PRO A 587 41.37 0.51 -12.19
C PRO A 587 41.44 0.10 -10.71
N LYS A 588 40.33 0.07 -9.97
CA LYS A 588 40.32 -0.22 -8.52
C LYS A 588 39.09 -1.04 -8.11
N PRO A 589 39.23 -1.97 -7.14
CA PRO A 589 38.10 -2.66 -6.56
C PRO A 589 37.17 -1.66 -5.86
N PHE A 590 35.87 -1.81 -6.12
CA PHE A 590 34.80 -1.02 -5.51
C PHE A 590 34.05 -1.90 -4.51
N TRP A 591 33.78 -1.32 -3.35
CA TRP A 591 33.08 -1.98 -2.27
C TRP A 591 31.62 -1.54 -2.29
N LEU A 592 30.73 -2.48 -2.58
CA LEU A 592 29.31 -2.27 -2.43
C LEU A 592 28.95 -2.48 -0.97
N LEU A 593 28.47 -1.42 -0.30
CA LEU A 593 27.93 -1.51 1.05
C LEU A 593 26.41 -1.59 0.98
N LEU A 594 25.87 -2.78 1.22
CA LEU A 594 24.43 -3.00 1.32
C LEU A 594 24.03 -2.86 2.78
N VAL A 595 23.15 -1.89 3.05
CA VAL A 595 22.63 -1.64 4.40
C VAL A 595 21.18 -2.10 4.48
N TYR A 596 20.92 -3.03 5.40
CA TYR A 596 19.56 -3.43 5.80
C TYR A 596 19.14 -2.71 7.09
N GLY A 597 18.15 -1.79 7.07
CA GLY A 597 17.69 -1.17 8.32
C GLY A 597 16.80 0.08 8.24
N THR A 598 16.42 0.57 9.42
CA THR A 598 15.64 1.80 9.67
C THR A 598 16.53 3.05 9.72
N ASN A 599 15.97 4.26 9.76
CA ASN A 599 16.73 5.53 9.83
C ASN A 599 17.70 5.63 11.03
N THR A 600 17.44 4.88 12.10
CA THR A 600 18.32 4.83 13.29
C THR A 600 19.65 4.14 12.98
N ASP A 601 19.65 3.19 12.04
CA ASP A 601 20.83 2.42 11.63
C ASP A 601 21.84 3.32 10.86
N LEU A 602 21.38 4.39 10.21
CA LEU A 602 22.22 5.35 9.46
C LEU A 602 23.24 6.09 10.35
N LYS A 603 22.92 6.35 11.62
CA LYS A 603 23.85 7.03 12.55
C LYS A 603 25.03 6.13 12.93
N LEU A 604 24.81 4.82 13.07
CA LEU A 604 25.88 3.85 13.32
C LEU A 604 26.77 3.69 12.09
N ILE A 605 26.17 3.69 10.90
CA ILE A 605 26.84 3.49 9.62
C ILE A 605 27.74 4.67 9.25
N LYS A 606 27.34 5.91 9.57
CA LYS A 606 28.18 7.08 9.36
C LYS A 606 29.54 6.95 10.08
N ASN A 607 29.54 6.49 11.33
CA ASN A 607 30.77 6.22 12.08
C ASN A 607 31.63 5.09 11.48
N THR A 608 31.03 4.12 10.78
CA THR A 608 31.77 3.04 10.10
C THR A 608 32.32 3.48 8.74
N ILE A 609 31.55 4.25 7.97
CA ILE A 609 31.95 4.79 6.65
C ILE A 609 33.08 5.81 6.80
N ASP A 610 33.05 6.66 7.84
CA ASP A 610 34.09 7.67 8.08
C ASP A 610 35.49 7.04 8.37
N ASN A 611 35.55 5.74 8.65
CA ASN A 611 36.79 4.99 8.91
C ASN A 611 37.28 4.14 7.73
N VAL A 612 36.57 4.14 6.58
CA VAL A 612 36.99 3.42 5.37
C VAL A 612 37.47 4.44 4.32
N PRO A 613 38.55 4.18 3.57
CA PRO A 613 39.07 5.14 2.59
C PRO A 613 37.97 5.61 1.62
N SER A 614 37.67 6.91 1.65
CA SER A 614 36.48 7.59 1.14
C SER A 614 36.26 7.55 -0.38
N GLN A 615 37.10 6.85 -1.15
CA GLN A 615 37.07 6.89 -2.61
C GLN A 615 36.40 5.68 -3.27
N SER A 616 36.05 4.61 -2.54
CA SER A 616 35.65 3.33 -3.15
C SER A 616 34.33 2.72 -2.65
N ILE A 617 33.51 3.44 -1.87
CA ILE A 617 32.26 2.89 -1.32
C ILE A 617 31.04 3.51 -1.99
N ILE A 618 30.18 2.64 -2.54
CA ILE A 618 28.80 3.00 -2.89
C ILE A 618 27.92 2.53 -1.74
N ALA A 619 27.40 3.47 -0.95
CA ALA A 619 26.43 3.18 0.09
C ALA A 619 25.02 3.14 -0.52
N ILE A 620 24.34 2.00 -0.40
CA ILE A 620 22.99 1.81 -0.92
C ILE A 620 22.05 1.44 0.22
N GLN A 621 21.00 2.24 0.40
CA GLN A 621 19.97 1.99 1.41
C GLN A 621 18.91 1.04 0.87
N PHE A 622 18.65 -0.06 1.58
CA PHE A 622 17.41 -0.84 1.43
C PHE A 622 16.42 -0.38 2.48
N SER A 623 15.32 0.22 2.04
CA SER A 623 14.14 0.35 2.89
C SER A 623 13.38 -0.98 2.85
N TYR A 624 13.82 -1.96 3.65
CA TYR A 624 12.97 -3.08 4.04
C TYR A 624 12.28 -2.67 5.34
N ILE A 625 10.97 -2.46 5.30
CA ILE A 625 10.17 -2.40 6.53
C ILE A 625 10.03 -3.86 6.98
N PRO A 626 10.62 -4.26 8.13
CA PRO A 626 10.38 -5.59 8.68
C PRO A 626 8.89 -5.74 8.95
N ILE A 627 8.31 -6.86 8.48
CA ILE A 627 6.94 -7.29 8.80
C ILE A 627 6.89 -7.69 10.28
#